data_AF-A0A6A6T9J8-F1
#
_entry.id   AF-A0A6A6T9J8-F1
#
_cell.length_a   1.000
_cell.length_b   1.000
_cell.length_c   1.000
_cell.angle_alpha   90.00
_cell.angle_beta   90.00
_cell.angle_gamma   90.00
#
_symmetry.space_group_name_H-M   'P 1'
#
loop_
_entity.id
_entity.type
_entity.pdbx_description
1 polymer ?
#
loop_
_entity_poly.entity_id
_entity_poly.type
_entity_poly.pdbx_seq_one_letter_code
_entity_poly.pdbx_strand_id
1 'polypeptide(L)'
;MSFESQGAPDASSYASNSRRPPFFFRDEYSSLIVKGNFMTLAAKPKLVEEGEWLAHQVVEQYRLLEQMIDIIKVMDDRSNPPRPIICNPETCPTMSASGHTYTWLDNNKKPIKIPAIQYINLVQKWIIGKISDPSIFPTDTSSSAFTPTAASSYVTGSITPGSSTPQPLGPTSLNAPLSQLAGRDWLGKSSGFPETFEADIKSIYRQMMRCYAHIYHGHWLEPFWHVNAWRELNTCFIHFINVGKLYNLLGDKEVEPMQPLIDLWLSKGLLSPPSPSQQQQPPQQPLKENVPMGGTQQGVMAS
;
A
#
# COMPACT_ATOMS: atom_id res chain seq x y z
N MET A 1 -34.60 -57.25 -39.29
CA MET A 1 -34.62 -56.00 -38.50
C MET A 1 -34.01 -56.30 -37.14
N SER A 2 -32.70 -56.11 -36.97
CA SER A 2 -32.05 -56.00 -35.65
C SER A 2 -30.71 -55.30 -35.90
N PHE A 3 -30.54 -54.11 -35.33
CA PHE A 3 -29.30 -53.35 -35.38
C PHE A 3 -28.86 -53.13 -33.93
N GLU A 4 -27.70 -53.66 -33.58
CA GLU A 4 -27.04 -53.42 -32.29
C GLU A 4 -26.59 -51.96 -32.20
N SER A 5 -26.94 -51.30 -31.11
CA SER A 5 -26.46 -49.97 -30.72
C SER A 5 -25.68 -50.10 -29.43
N GLN A 6 -24.34 -50.15 -29.54
CA GLN A 6 -23.42 -50.09 -28.40
C GLN A 6 -23.51 -48.73 -27.71
N GLY A 7 -23.50 -48.77 -26.38
CA GLY A 7 -23.64 -47.62 -25.49
C GLY A 7 -22.46 -46.64 -25.57
N ALA A 8 -22.79 -45.35 -25.45
CA ALA A 8 -21.84 -44.27 -25.28
C ALA A 8 -21.27 -44.26 -23.85
N PRO A 9 -19.97 -44.01 -23.65
CA PRO A 9 -19.45 -43.68 -22.33
C PRO A 9 -19.61 -42.17 -22.06
N ASP A 10 -19.99 -41.88 -20.82
CA ASP A 10 -20.23 -40.55 -20.27
C ASP A 10 -19.05 -39.59 -20.45
N ALA A 11 -19.31 -38.46 -21.13
CA ALA A 11 -18.42 -37.31 -21.16
C ALA A 11 -18.71 -36.37 -19.98
N SER A 12 -18.12 -36.68 -18.82
CA SER A 12 -18.02 -35.73 -17.71
C SER A 12 -16.61 -35.74 -17.14
N SER A 13 -15.71 -35.00 -17.79
CA SER A 13 -14.40 -34.68 -17.22
C SER A 13 -13.86 -33.36 -17.79
N TYR A 14 -13.98 -32.31 -16.98
CA TYR A 14 -13.10 -31.13 -16.90
C TYR A 14 -12.47 -30.62 -18.20
N ALA A 15 -13.21 -29.79 -18.94
CA ALA A 15 -12.59 -28.81 -19.83
C ALA A 15 -12.01 -27.66 -18.99
N SER A 16 -10.75 -27.80 -18.54
CA SER A 16 -9.97 -26.64 -18.10
C SER A 16 -9.73 -25.77 -19.32
N ASN A 17 -10.53 -24.71 -19.46
CA ASN A 17 -10.39 -23.71 -20.51
C ASN A 17 -8.96 -23.11 -20.48
N SER A 18 -8.08 -23.60 -21.36
CA SER A 18 -6.85 -22.92 -21.77
C SER A 18 -7.21 -21.65 -22.54
N ARG A 19 -7.74 -20.64 -21.84
CA ARG A 19 -7.93 -19.31 -22.39
C ARG A 19 -6.55 -18.69 -22.56
N ARG A 20 -6.23 -18.27 -23.79
CA ARG A 20 -5.05 -17.44 -24.05
C ARG A 20 -5.01 -16.31 -23.02
N PRO A 21 -3.84 -16.00 -22.44
CA PRO A 21 -3.75 -14.96 -21.43
C PRO A 21 -4.30 -13.65 -22.00
N PRO A 22 -5.06 -12.87 -21.20
CA PRO A 22 -5.50 -11.53 -21.56
C PRO A 22 -4.40 -10.74 -22.25
N PHE A 23 -4.76 -9.93 -23.25
CA PHE A 23 -3.78 -9.25 -24.11
C PHE A 23 -2.78 -8.43 -23.30
N PHE A 24 -3.23 -7.73 -22.26
CA PHE A 24 -2.36 -6.94 -21.38
C PHE A 24 -1.32 -7.74 -20.56
N PHE A 25 -1.41 -9.08 -20.50
CA PHE A 25 -0.36 -9.92 -19.92
C PHE A 25 0.74 -10.30 -20.91
N ARG A 26 0.61 -9.93 -22.19
CA ARG A 26 1.64 -10.20 -23.19
C ARG A 26 2.77 -9.19 -23.10
N ASP A 27 3.97 -9.67 -23.38
CA ASP A 27 5.19 -8.87 -23.34
C ASP A 27 5.10 -7.58 -24.17
N GLU A 28 4.54 -7.70 -25.37
CA GLU A 28 4.34 -6.62 -26.35
C GLU A 28 3.55 -5.41 -25.79
N TYR A 29 2.66 -5.65 -24.84
CA TYR A 29 1.74 -4.65 -24.29
C TYR A 29 2.07 -4.26 -22.84
N SER A 30 3.21 -4.71 -22.33
CA SER A 30 3.69 -4.40 -20.97
C SER A 30 4.61 -3.19 -20.89
N SER A 31 4.81 -2.48 -22.01
CA SER A 31 5.69 -1.32 -22.10
C SER A 31 5.20 -0.13 -21.26
N LEU A 32 6.16 0.69 -20.81
CA LEU A 32 5.95 1.88 -19.97
C LEU A 32 6.33 3.14 -20.76
N ILE A 33 5.82 4.31 -20.35
CA ILE A 33 6.22 5.60 -20.93
C ILE A 33 7.66 5.93 -20.54
N VAL A 34 7.98 5.72 -19.26
CA VAL A 34 9.27 6.09 -18.71
C VAL A 34 10.24 4.92 -18.82
N LYS A 35 11.40 5.18 -19.44
CA LYS A 35 12.55 4.28 -19.42
C LYS A 35 13.41 4.62 -18.20
N GLY A 36 13.21 3.90 -17.09
CA GLY A 36 13.95 4.17 -15.86
C GLY A 36 13.63 3.18 -14.75
N ASN A 37 14.48 3.18 -13.72
CA ASN A 37 14.23 2.39 -12.53
C ASN A 37 13.22 3.13 -11.63
N PHE A 38 11.99 2.62 -11.57
CA PHE A 38 10.90 3.20 -10.77
C PHE A 38 11.16 3.13 -9.26
N MET A 39 12.20 2.41 -8.81
CA MET A 39 12.62 2.38 -7.41
C MET A 39 12.95 3.76 -6.85
N THR A 40 13.55 4.65 -7.65
CA THR A 40 13.92 5.98 -7.18
C THR A 40 12.69 6.85 -6.88
N LEU A 41 11.57 6.61 -7.55
CA LEU A 41 10.30 7.31 -7.31
C LEU A 41 9.59 6.79 -6.05
N ALA A 42 9.83 5.54 -5.65
CA ALA A 42 9.22 4.94 -4.46
C ALA A 42 10.10 5.09 -3.19
N ALA A 43 11.37 5.46 -3.33
CA ALA A 43 12.30 5.58 -2.23
C ALA A 43 12.02 6.82 -1.37
N LYS A 44 11.84 6.60 -0.06
CA LYS A 44 11.66 7.67 0.92
C LYS A 44 12.95 8.51 1.05
N PRO A 45 12.87 9.85 1.03
CA PRO A 45 14.01 10.70 1.37
C PRO A 45 14.47 10.48 2.83
N LYS A 46 15.79 10.53 3.07
CA LYS A 46 16.39 10.14 4.37
C LYS A 46 15.85 10.89 5.59
N LEU A 47 15.50 12.16 5.41
CA LEU A 47 15.08 13.05 6.50
C LEU A 47 13.56 13.16 6.65
N VAL A 48 12.81 12.48 5.79
CA VAL A 48 11.34 12.53 5.82
C VAL A 48 10.82 11.39 6.70
N GLU A 49 9.88 11.73 7.56
CA GLU A 49 9.16 10.78 8.42
C GLU A 49 8.37 9.78 7.55
N GLU A 50 8.25 8.54 8.01
CA GLU A 50 7.64 7.50 7.16
C GLU A 50 6.13 7.67 6.98
N GLY A 51 5.42 8.09 8.03
CA GLY A 51 4.01 8.45 7.97
C GLY A 51 3.72 9.58 6.99
N GLU A 52 4.46 10.68 7.03
CA GLU A 52 4.33 11.80 6.08
C GLU A 52 4.57 11.36 4.64
N TRP A 53 5.64 10.58 4.42
CA TRP A 53 5.94 10.05 3.10
C TRP A 53 4.80 9.17 2.59
N LEU A 54 4.30 8.25 3.42
CA LEU A 54 3.21 7.35 3.05
C LEU A 54 1.90 8.10 2.85
N ALA A 55 1.60 9.10 3.66
CA ALA A 55 0.43 9.96 3.48
C ALA A 55 0.46 10.65 2.11
N HIS A 56 1.59 11.27 1.76
CA HIS A 56 1.79 11.88 0.45
C HIS A 56 1.63 10.85 -0.68
N GLN A 57 2.27 9.68 -0.54
CA GLN A 57 2.18 8.63 -1.56
C GLN A 57 0.75 8.11 -1.75
N VAL A 58 -0.02 7.90 -0.69
CA VAL A 58 -1.43 7.46 -0.78
C VAL A 58 -2.27 8.45 -1.57
N VAL A 59 -2.15 9.74 -1.26
CA VAL A 59 -2.89 10.81 -1.95
C VAL A 59 -2.49 10.90 -3.42
N GLU A 60 -1.18 10.84 -3.70
CA GLU A 60 -0.69 10.91 -5.08
C GLU A 60 -1.10 9.69 -5.92
N GLN A 61 -0.99 8.47 -5.38
CA GLN A 61 -1.48 7.28 -6.09
C GLN A 61 -2.99 7.37 -6.34
N TYR A 62 -3.78 7.89 -5.39
CA TYR A 62 -5.21 8.06 -5.59
C TYR A 62 -5.50 9.05 -6.73
N ARG A 63 -4.79 10.18 -6.75
CA ARG A 63 -4.91 11.18 -7.82
C ARG A 63 -4.59 10.59 -9.20
N LEU A 64 -3.55 9.75 -9.30
CA LEU A 64 -3.20 9.05 -10.55
C LEU A 64 -4.28 8.04 -10.97
N LEU A 65 -4.81 7.27 -10.03
CA LEU A 65 -5.91 6.33 -10.29
C LEU A 65 -7.19 7.06 -10.72
N GLU A 66 -7.53 8.19 -10.09
CA GLU A 66 -8.72 8.97 -10.41
C GLU A 66 -8.74 9.41 -11.87
N GLN A 67 -7.61 9.89 -12.39
CA GLN A 67 -7.46 10.24 -13.81
C GLN A 67 -7.71 9.03 -14.73
N MET A 68 -7.28 7.82 -14.34
CA MET A 68 -7.56 6.60 -15.12
C MET A 68 -9.04 6.20 -15.03
N ILE A 69 -9.67 6.42 -13.89
CA ILE A 69 -11.10 6.15 -13.68
C ILE A 69 -11.96 7.11 -14.51
N ASP A 70 -11.58 8.37 -14.66
CA ASP A 70 -12.35 9.35 -15.44
C ASP A 70 -12.47 8.94 -16.91
N ILE A 71 -11.44 8.30 -17.47
CA ILE A 71 -11.46 7.76 -18.84
C ILE A 71 -12.60 6.74 -19.04
N ILE A 72 -12.90 5.91 -18.04
CA ILE A 72 -13.97 4.89 -18.14
C ILE A 72 -15.35 5.44 -17.70
N LYS A 73 -15.39 6.63 -17.12
CA LYS A 73 -16.61 7.31 -16.66
C LYS A 73 -17.13 8.35 -17.64
N VAL A 74 -16.56 8.42 -18.85
CA VAL A 74 -16.99 9.34 -19.91
C VAL A 74 -18.50 9.23 -20.09
N MET A 75 -19.16 10.38 -19.95
CA MET A 75 -20.61 10.50 -20.05
C MET A 75 -21.03 10.61 -21.52
N ASP A 76 -22.18 10.01 -21.85
CA ASP A 76 -22.85 10.23 -23.13
C ASP A 76 -23.84 11.39 -23.00
N ASP A 77 -23.43 12.58 -23.45
CA ASP A 77 -24.27 13.79 -23.46
C ASP A 77 -25.48 13.66 -24.39
N ARG A 78 -25.51 12.66 -25.28
CA ARG A 78 -26.66 12.42 -26.18
C ARG A 78 -27.80 11.68 -25.49
N SER A 79 -27.49 11.00 -24.39
CA SER A 79 -28.48 10.30 -23.57
C SER A 79 -29.13 11.28 -22.58
N ASN A 80 -30.46 11.16 -22.38
CA ASN A 80 -31.18 11.94 -21.37
C ASN A 80 -31.91 10.99 -20.40
N PRO A 81 -31.47 10.87 -19.13
CA PRO A 81 -30.35 11.60 -18.50
C PRO A 81 -28.97 11.11 -18.99
N PRO A 82 -27.92 11.95 -18.87
CA PRO A 82 -26.55 11.55 -19.20
C PRO A 82 -26.12 10.34 -18.39
N ARG A 83 -25.54 9.34 -19.07
CA ARG A 83 -25.05 8.10 -18.44
C ARG A 83 -23.64 7.75 -18.94
N PRO A 84 -22.83 7.04 -18.13
CA PRO A 84 -21.51 6.59 -18.58
C PRO A 84 -21.67 5.58 -19.71
N ILE A 85 -20.95 5.79 -20.81
CA ILE A 85 -21.07 4.91 -21.99
C ILE A 85 -20.19 3.67 -21.89
N ILE A 86 -19.05 3.79 -21.22
CA ILE A 86 -18.02 2.75 -21.15
C ILE A 86 -18.30 1.80 -19.98
N CYS A 87 -18.06 2.26 -18.74
CA CYS A 87 -18.37 1.48 -17.55
C CYS A 87 -19.78 1.79 -17.05
N ASN A 88 -20.73 0.89 -17.32
CA ASN A 88 -22.12 1.03 -16.94
C ASN A 88 -22.70 -0.28 -16.37
N PRO A 89 -23.91 -0.31 -15.80
CA PRO A 89 -24.49 -1.52 -15.23
C PRO A 89 -24.79 -2.65 -16.22
N GLU A 90 -24.87 -2.35 -17.52
CA GLU A 90 -25.10 -3.34 -18.57
C GLU A 90 -23.78 -4.00 -18.98
N THR A 91 -22.71 -3.21 -19.16
CA THR A 91 -21.37 -3.71 -19.49
C THR A 91 -20.71 -4.38 -18.29
N CYS A 92 -20.87 -3.79 -17.10
CA CYS A 92 -20.22 -4.22 -15.86
C CYS A 92 -21.25 -4.39 -14.72
N PRO A 93 -22.11 -5.42 -14.77
CA PRO A 93 -23.16 -5.66 -13.78
C PRO A 93 -22.62 -5.98 -12.38
N THR A 94 -21.37 -6.43 -12.29
CA THR A 94 -20.68 -6.70 -11.03
C THR A 94 -19.24 -6.23 -11.06
N MET A 95 -18.75 -5.67 -9.95
CA MET A 95 -17.34 -5.33 -9.77
C MET A 95 -16.49 -6.61 -9.73
N SER A 96 -15.80 -6.93 -10.82
CA SER A 96 -15.04 -8.17 -10.96
C SER A 96 -13.75 -7.99 -11.74
N ALA A 97 -12.77 -8.87 -11.46
CA ALA A 97 -11.49 -8.95 -12.15
C ALA A 97 -10.94 -10.39 -12.06
N SER A 98 -10.46 -10.97 -13.16
CA SER A 98 -9.88 -12.33 -13.20
C SER A 98 -10.73 -13.43 -12.54
N GLY A 99 -12.05 -13.37 -12.61
CA GLY A 99 -12.96 -14.32 -11.94
C GLY A 99 -13.22 -14.04 -10.46
N HIS A 100 -12.51 -13.08 -9.84
CA HIS A 100 -12.84 -12.57 -8.51
C HIS A 100 -13.98 -11.57 -8.60
N THR A 101 -14.98 -11.70 -7.72
CA THR A 101 -16.06 -10.71 -7.56
C THR A 101 -15.84 -9.93 -6.28
N TYR A 102 -15.73 -8.62 -6.38
CA TYR A 102 -15.60 -7.73 -5.24
C TYR A 102 -16.99 -7.30 -4.75
N THR A 103 -17.25 -7.52 -3.47
CA THR A 103 -18.50 -7.11 -2.81
C THR A 103 -18.30 -5.85 -2.00
N TRP A 104 -19.33 -5.02 -1.93
CA TRP A 104 -19.39 -3.88 -1.02
C TRP A 104 -20.11 -4.27 0.27
N LEU A 105 -19.81 -3.60 1.39
CA LEU A 105 -20.55 -3.80 2.64
C LEU A 105 -21.68 -2.78 2.71
N ASP A 106 -22.91 -3.26 2.81
CA ASP A 106 -24.09 -2.42 3.09
C ASP A 106 -24.03 -1.83 4.50
N ASN A 107 -24.95 -0.92 4.84
CA ASN A 107 -25.11 -0.32 6.17
C ASN A 107 -25.22 -1.37 7.29
N ASN A 108 -25.76 -2.56 6.97
CA ASN A 108 -25.87 -3.70 7.88
C ASN A 108 -24.62 -4.60 7.90
N LYS A 109 -23.48 -4.14 7.36
CA LYS A 109 -22.23 -4.90 7.20
C LYS A 109 -22.37 -6.20 6.39
N LYS A 110 -23.41 -6.30 5.57
CA LYS A 110 -23.66 -7.46 4.71
C LYS A 110 -22.95 -7.28 3.36
N PRO A 111 -22.23 -8.29 2.84
CA PRO A 111 -21.64 -8.21 1.51
C PRO A 111 -22.73 -8.22 0.43
N ILE A 112 -22.75 -7.19 -0.41
CA ILE A 112 -23.65 -7.04 -1.56
C ILE A 112 -22.85 -6.95 -2.85
N LYS A 113 -23.41 -7.53 -3.92
CA LYS A 113 -22.89 -7.37 -5.29
C LYS A 113 -23.55 -6.14 -5.89
N ILE A 114 -22.73 -5.20 -6.34
CA ILE A 114 -23.18 -3.97 -6.99
C ILE A 114 -22.47 -3.81 -8.34
N PRO A 115 -23.08 -3.08 -9.30
CA PRO A 115 -22.44 -2.72 -10.55
C PRO A 115 -21.08 -2.07 -10.34
N ALA A 116 -20.13 -2.33 -11.24
CA ALA A 116 -18.75 -1.87 -11.08
C ALA A 116 -18.65 -0.34 -10.99
N ILE A 117 -19.43 0.38 -11.81
CA ILE A 117 -19.50 1.84 -11.78
C ILE A 117 -19.97 2.37 -10.42
N GLN A 118 -20.96 1.72 -9.80
CA GLN A 118 -21.45 2.11 -8.47
C GLN A 118 -20.40 1.82 -7.40
N TYR A 119 -19.73 0.67 -7.48
CA TYR A 119 -18.63 0.31 -6.59
C TYR A 119 -17.52 1.36 -6.63
N ILE A 120 -17.07 1.73 -7.84
CA ILE A 120 -16.00 2.72 -8.02
C ILE A 120 -16.39 4.07 -7.43
N ASN A 121 -17.63 4.54 -7.66
CA ASN A 121 -18.11 5.80 -7.08
C ASN A 121 -18.12 5.76 -5.54
N LEU A 122 -18.53 4.64 -4.93
CA LEU A 122 -18.50 4.48 -3.47
C LEU A 122 -17.07 4.43 -2.95
N VAL A 123 -16.15 3.76 -3.65
CA VAL A 123 -14.71 3.76 -3.32
C VAL A 123 -14.13 5.16 -3.39
N GLN A 124 -14.36 5.92 -4.46
CA GLN A 124 -13.87 7.30 -4.60
C GLN A 124 -14.37 8.17 -3.44
N LYS A 125 -15.67 8.15 -3.16
CA LYS A 125 -16.26 8.90 -2.04
C LYS A 125 -15.65 8.49 -0.69
N TRP A 126 -15.44 7.19 -0.48
CA TRP A 126 -14.85 6.67 0.75
C TRP A 126 -13.37 7.06 0.91
N ILE A 127 -12.56 6.97 -0.15
CA ILE A 127 -11.15 7.38 -0.12
C ILE A 127 -11.05 8.89 0.10
N ILE A 128 -11.79 9.71 -0.65
CA ILE A 128 -11.82 11.17 -0.48
C ILE A 128 -12.20 11.53 0.97
N GLY A 129 -13.25 10.89 1.50
CA GLY A 129 -13.65 11.09 2.89
C GLY A 129 -12.58 10.75 3.92
N LYS A 130 -11.68 9.81 3.61
CA LYS A 130 -10.55 9.42 4.48
C LYS A 130 -9.36 10.38 4.34
N ILE A 131 -8.95 10.71 3.12
CA ILE A 131 -7.78 11.57 2.87
C ILE A 131 -8.03 13.03 3.20
N SER A 132 -9.30 13.48 3.19
CA SER A 132 -9.69 14.84 3.57
C SER A 132 -10.03 14.99 5.05
N ASP A 133 -10.03 13.90 5.83
CA ASP A 133 -10.31 13.93 7.26
C ASP A 133 -9.05 14.33 8.05
N PRO A 134 -9.02 15.51 8.70
CA PRO A 134 -7.84 15.98 9.43
C PRO A 134 -7.46 15.08 10.62
N SER A 135 -8.38 14.24 11.12
CA SER A 135 -8.08 13.29 12.20
C SER A 135 -7.27 12.08 11.72
N ILE A 136 -7.32 11.78 10.42
CA ILE A 136 -6.59 10.66 9.79
C ILE A 136 -5.37 11.20 9.04
N PHE A 137 -5.54 12.31 8.33
CA PHE A 137 -4.50 13.02 7.59
C PHE A 137 -4.35 14.44 8.14
N PRO A 138 -3.61 14.61 9.26
CA PRO A 138 -3.36 15.91 9.84
C PRO A 138 -2.62 16.82 8.85
N THR A 139 -3.14 18.04 8.67
CA THR A 139 -2.52 19.09 7.85
C THR A 139 -1.80 20.13 8.68
N ASP A 140 -2.09 20.18 9.98
CA ASP A 140 -1.54 21.19 10.88
C ASP A 140 -0.10 20.84 11.24
N THR A 141 0.83 21.71 10.86
CA THR A 141 2.26 21.57 11.21
C THR A 141 2.56 21.95 12.67
N SER A 142 1.54 22.41 13.41
CA SER A 142 1.69 22.92 14.78
C SER A 142 1.97 21.82 15.81
N SER A 143 1.54 20.59 15.56
CA SER A 143 1.84 19.41 16.38
C SER A 143 3.25 18.86 16.14
N SER A 144 3.81 19.06 14.95
CA SER A 144 5.15 18.62 14.54
C SER A 144 6.26 19.59 14.97
N ALA A 145 5.90 20.79 15.44
CA ALA A 145 6.84 21.74 16.00
C ALA A 145 7.26 21.27 17.40
N PHE A 146 8.34 20.49 17.43
CA PHE A 146 9.36 20.44 18.48
C PHE A 146 8.90 21.14 19.77
N THR A 147 8.06 20.48 20.58
CA THR A 147 8.00 20.86 21.99
C THR A 147 9.38 20.51 22.51
N PRO A 148 10.23 21.48 22.87
CA PRO A 148 11.49 21.13 23.47
C PRO A 148 11.11 20.46 24.79
N THR A 149 11.29 19.14 24.85
CA THR A 149 11.33 18.40 26.10
C THR A 149 12.66 18.73 26.78
N ALA A 150 12.84 20.02 27.06
CA ALA A 150 13.98 20.63 27.73
C ALA A 150 13.70 22.13 28.02
N ALA A 151 12.45 22.54 28.19
CA ALA A 151 12.19 23.57 29.19
C ALA A 151 11.91 22.81 30.47
N SER A 152 12.99 22.41 31.17
CA SER A 152 12.93 22.27 32.62
C SER A 152 12.17 23.48 33.12
N SER A 153 10.95 23.27 33.61
CA SER A 153 10.27 24.24 34.41
C SER A 153 11.12 24.41 35.66
N TYR A 154 12.11 25.31 35.57
CA TYR A 154 12.61 25.96 36.77
C TYR A 154 11.39 26.63 37.35
N VAL A 155 10.81 25.98 38.36
CA VAL A 155 9.85 26.58 39.26
C VAL A 155 10.56 27.79 39.84
N THR A 156 10.35 28.96 39.23
CA THR A 156 10.65 30.22 39.88
C THR A 156 9.54 30.40 40.91
N GLY A 157 9.91 30.33 42.18
CA GLY A 157 8.97 30.32 43.28
C GLY A 157 8.16 31.61 43.33
N SER A 158 6.91 31.54 42.89
CA SER A 158 5.86 32.47 43.33
C SER A 158 4.96 31.73 44.31
N ILE A 159 5.01 32.20 45.55
CA ILE A 159 4.26 31.65 46.68
C ILE A 159 2.85 32.21 46.59
N THR A 160 1.87 31.41 46.17
CA THR A 160 0.44 31.67 46.37
C THR A 160 -0.18 30.46 47.08
N PRO A 161 -0.78 30.64 48.28
CA PRO A 161 -1.38 29.54 49.02
C PRO A 161 -2.81 29.29 48.50
N GLY A 162 -3.06 28.14 47.86
CA GLY A 162 -4.40 27.77 47.41
C GLY A 162 -4.48 26.36 46.80
N SER A 163 -4.79 25.38 47.64
CA SER A 163 -5.50 24.11 47.35
C SER A 163 -5.25 23.41 45.99
N SER A 164 -4.13 22.71 45.86
CA SER A 164 -4.08 21.38 45.21
C SER A 164 -2.75 20.72 45.60
N THR A 165 -2.81 19.67 46.40
CA THR A 165 -1.63 18.88 46.77
C THR A 165 -1.04 18.23 45.53
N PRO A 166 0.22 18.51 45.15
CA PRO A 166 0.91 17.76 44.11
C PRO A 166 1.19 16.34 44.64
N GLN A 167 0.68 15.30 43.97
CA GLN A 167 1.08 13.93 44.30
C GLN A 167 2.48 13.67 43.70
N PRO A 168 3.44 13.18 44.49
CA PRO A 168 4.72 12.74 43.96
C PRO A 168 4.53 11.46 43.14
N LEU A 169 4.97 11.47 41.87
CA LEU A 169 5.18 10.21 41.15
C LEU A 169 6.28 9.42 41.85
N GLY A 170 6.05 8.11 42.00
CA GLY A 170 7.00 7.18 42.60
C GLY A 170 8.35 7.14 41.87
N PRO A 171 9.39 6.56 42.48
CA PRO A 171 10.74 6.60 41.95
C PRO A 171 10.81 5.95 40.57
N THR A 172 11.15 6.74 39.56
CA THR A 172 11.49 6.24 38.23
C THR A 172 12.72 5.34 38.38
N SER A 173 12.53 4.03 38.25
CA SER A 173 13.66 3.09 38.29
C SER A 173 14.57 3.37 37.09
N LEU A 174 15.81 3.77 37.36
CA LEU A 174 16.87 4.00 36.36
C LEU A 174 17.19 2.75 35.50
N ASN A 175 16.65 1.59 35.87
CA ASN A 175 16.84 0.32 35.16
C ASN A 175 15.63 -0.10 34.30
N ALA A 176 14.61 0.74 34.14
CA ALA A 176 13.51 0.43 33.22
C ALA A 176 14.05 0.49 31.77
N PRO A 177 13.84 -0.56 30.94
CA PRO A 177 14.24 -0.54 29.54
C PRO A 177 13.60 0.67 28.83
N LEU A 178 14.34 1.32 27.92
CA LEU A 178 13.89 2.52 27.20
C LEU A 178 12.51 2.33 26.53
N SER A 179 12.18 1.09 26.14
CA SER A 179 10.87 0.69 25.62
C SER A 179 9.70 0.87 26.59
N GLN A 180 9.93 0.83 27.91
CA GLN A 180 8.92 1.06 28.95
C GLN A 180 8.68 2.56 29.21
N LEU A 181 9.65 3.43 28.92
CA LEU A 181 9.52 4.89 29.04
C LEU A 181 9.03 5.56 27.74
N ALA A 182 9.29 4.96 26.57
CA ALA A 182 9.00 5.56 25.26
C ALA A 182 7.51 5.57 24.86
N GLY A 183 6.63 4.94 25.66
CA GLY A 183 5.22 4.73 25.29
C GLY A 183 5.07 3.80 24.08
N ARG A 184 3.82 3.53 23.66
CA ARG A 184 3.57 2.77 22.43
C ARG A 184 4.04 3.57 21.22
N ASP A 185 4.74 2.93 20.30
CA ASP A 185 5.22 3.53 19.05
C ASP A 185 4.36 3.06 17.87
N TRP A 186 4.10 3.95 16.91
CA TRP A 186 3.30 3.66 15.71
C TRP A 186 3.71 4.56 14.55
N LEU A 187 3.36 4.14 13.33
CA LEU A 187 3.66 4.85 12.09
C LEU A 187 3.08 6.27 12.10
N GLY A 188 3.91 7.29 11.89
CA GLY A 188 3.45 8.69 11.81
C GLY A 188 3.24 9.38 13.15
N LYS A 189 3.60 8.76 14.29
CA LYS A 189 3.39 9.32 15.63
C LYS A 189 3.97 10.74 15.79
N SER A 190 5.19 10.98 15.30
CA SER A 190 5.85 12.29 15.39
C SER A 190 5.21 13.38 14.55
N SER A 191 4.44 13.00 13.52
CA SER A 191 3.71 13.91 12.65
C SER A 191 2.22 13.98 13.00
N GLY A 192 1.82 13.42 14.15
CA GLY A 192 0.46 13.53 14.67
C GLY A 192 -0.56 12.57 14.04
N PHE A 193 -0.12 11.57 13.27
CA PHE A 193 -1.01 10.57 12.71
C PHE A 193 -1.60 9.66 13.81
N PRO A 194 -2.86 9.19 13.68
CA PRO A 194 -3.48 8.30 14.66
C PRO A 194 -2.87 6.90 14.64
N GLU A 195 -3.03 6.13 15.73
CA GLU A 195 -2.60 4.71 15.80
C GLU A 195 -3.20 3.83 14.68
N THR A 196 -4.37 4.20 14.15
CA THR A 196 -5.05 3.46 13.07
C THR A 196 -4.52 3.78 11.67
N PHE A 197 -3.67 4.80 11.53
CA PHE A 197 -3.23 5.32 10.23
C PHE A 197 -2.70 4.24 9.29
N GLU A 198 -1.83 3.34 9.78
CA GLU A 198 -1.28 2.25 8.98
C GLU A 198 -2.39 1.30 8.44
N ALA A 199 -3.39 1.01 9.25
CA ALA A 199 -4.51 0.16 8.84
C ALA A 199 -5.43 0.87 7.83
N ASP A 200 -5.62 2.18 7.99
CA ASP A 200 -6.39 3.02 7.09
C ASP A 200 -5.71 3.11 5.70
N ILE A 201 -4.40 3.42 5.62
CA ILE A 201 -3.67 3.50 4.34
C ILE A 201 -3.63 2.15 3.61
N LYS A 202 -3.47 1.04 4.34
CA LYS A 202 -3.56 -0.31 3.76
C LYS A 202 -4.94 -0.57 3.19
N SER A 203 -5.99 -0.13 3.89
CA SER A 203 -7.36 -0.27 3.40
C SER A 203 -7.60 0.55 2.13
N ILE A 204 -7.06 1.77 2.05
CA ILE A 204 -7.11 2.62 0.86
C ILE A 204 -6.42 1.93 -0.33
N TYR A 205 -5.19 1.46 -0.15
CA TYR A 205 -4.44 0.74 -1.20
C TYR A 205 -5.18 -0.50 -1.69
N ARG A 206 -5.78 -1.30 -0.80
CA ARG A 206 -6.57 -2.47 -1.20
C ARG A 206 -7.76 -2.10 -2.09
N GLN A 207 -8.45 -1.00 -1.78
CA GLN A 207 -9.59 -0.55 -2.59
C GLN A 207 -9.14 -0.02 -3.94
N MET A 208 -8.03 0.71 -4.00
CA MET A 208 -7.42 1.17 -5.24
C MET A 208 -6.98 0.01 -6.14
N MET A 209 -6.39 -1.04 -5.57
CA MET A 209 -5.99 -2.25 -6.29
C MET A 209 -7.17 -2.92 -7.00
N ARG A 210 -8.35 -2.95 -6.36
CA ARG A 210 -9.58 -3.48 -6.97
C ARG A 210 -10.02 -2.64 -8.16
N CYS A 211 -9.93 -1.31 -8.07
CA CYS A 211 -10.23 -0.41 -9.18
C CYS A 211 -9.26 -0.63 -10.36
N TYR A 212 -7.95 -0.71 -10.10
CA TYR A 212 -6.97 -1.05 -11.14
C TYR A 212 -7.29 -2.41 -11.79
N ALA A 213 -7.49 -3.45 -10.99
CA ALA A 213 -7.80 -4.78 -11.52
C ALA A 213 -9.06 -4.76 -12.43
N HIS A 214 -10.09 -4.02 -12.04
CA HIS A 214 -11.28 -3.86 -12.88
C HIS A 214 -11.00 -3.09 -14.18
N ILE A 215 -10.19 -2.02 -14.13
CA ILE A 215 -9.81 -1.26 -15.33
C ILE A 215 -9.07 -2.17 -16.33
N TYR A 216 -8.10 -2.97 -15.86
CA TYR A 216 -7.36 -3.89 -16.75
C TYR A 216 -8.26 -5.00 -17.32
N HIS A 217 -9.03 -5.68 -16.47
CA HIS A 217 -9.82 -6.82 -16.92
C HIS A 217 -11.08 -6.43 -17.70
N GLY A 218 -11.68 -5.28 -17.39
CA GLY A 218 -12.93 -4.81 -17.99
C GLY A 218 -12.75 -3.81 -19.14
N HIS A 219 -11.75 -2.93 -19.06
CA HIS A 219 -11.68 -1.72 -19.88
C HIS A 219 -10.35 -1.52 -20.60
N TRP A 220 -9.46 -2.52 -20.63
CA TRP A 220 -8.16 -2.36 -21.28
C TRP A 220 -8.26 -2.17 -22.79
N LEU A 221 -9.10 -2.96 -23.47
CA LEU A 221 -9.30 -2.83 -24.92
C LEU A 221 -10.14 -1.58 -25.25
N GLU A 222 -11.26 -1.42 -24.56
CA GLU A 222 -12.14 -0.27 -24.69
C GLU A 222 -12.21 0.44 -23.34
N PRO A 223 -11.68 1.66 -23.18
CA PRO A 223 -11.14 2.56 -24.22
C PRO A 223 -9.61 2.58 -24.32
N PHE A 224 -8.87 2.06 -23.32
CA PHE A 224 -7.44 2.37 -23.13
C PHE A 224 -6.56 2.03 -24.33
N TRP A 225 -6.82 0.91 -25.00
CA TRP A 225 -6.14 0.54 -26.23
C TRP A 225 -6.50 1.49 -27.39
N HIS A 226 -7.79 1.76 -27.62
CA HIS A 226 -8.26 2.60 -28.73
C HIS A 226 -7.84 4.07 -28.61
N VAL A 227 -7.75 4.60 -27.39
CA VAL A 227 -7.26 5.97 -27.15
C VAL A 227 -5.74 6.02 -26.97
N ASN A 228 -5.05 4.88 -27.12
CA ASN A 228 -3.61 4.72 -26.93
C ASN A 228 -3.09 5.21 -25.57
N ALA A 229 -3.90 5.10 -24.51
CA ALA A 229 -3.57 5.47 -23.13
C ALA A 229 -3.10 4.29 -22.25
N TRP A 230 -2.88 3.12 -22.84
CA TRP A 230 -2.52 1.91 -22.11
C TRP A 230 -1.11 1.97 -21.49
N ARG A 231 -0.20 2.77 -22.05
CA ARG A 231 1.15 2.96 -21.48
C ARG A 231 1.12 3.84 -20.24
N GLU A 232 0.25 4.84 -20.22
CA GLU A 232 -0.05 5.71 -19.09
C GLU A 232 -0.62 4.87 -17.95
N LEU A 233 -1.58 4.00 -18.26
CA LEU A 233 -2.16 3.04 -17.30
C LEU A 233 -1.08 2.11 -16.73
N ASN A 234 -0.22 1.53 -17.56
CA ASN A 234 0.89 0.69 -17.11
C ASN A 234 1.87 1.45 -16.21
N THR A 235 2.21 2.69 -16.56
CA THR A 235 3.15 3.53 -15.82
C THR A 235 2.60 3.92 -14.45
N CYS A 236 1.33 4.26 -14.35
CA CYS A 236 0.68 4.52 -13.07
C CYS A 236 0.59 3.24 -12.23
N PHE A 237 0.23 2.11 -12.84
CA PHE A 237 0.05 0.85 -12.13
C PHE A 237 1.36 0.26 -11.60
N ILE A 238 2.45 0.30 -12.37
CA ILE A 238 3.74 -0.18 -11.88
C ILE A 238 4.27 0.66 -10.72
N HIS A 239 4.05 1.98 -10.76
CA HIS A 239 4.40 2.87 -9.66
C HIS A 239 3.60 2.54 -8.40
N PHE A 240 2.28 2.35 -8.54
CA PHE A 240 1.40 1.90 -7.46
C PHE A 240 1.84 0.57 -6.84
N ILE A 241 2.17 -0.44 -7.66
CA ILE A 241 2.65 -1.75 -7.19
C ILE A 241 4.01 -1.63 -6.50
N ASN A 242 4.93 -0.82 -7.03
CA ASN A 242 6.25 -0.59 -6.42
C ASN A 242 6.12 -0.02 -5.01
N VAL A 243 5.36 1.06 -4.83
CA VAL A 243 5.13 1.65 -3.51
C VAL A 243 4.39 0.66 -2.61
N GLY A 244 3.37 -0.01 -3.14
CA GLY A 244 2.57 -0.98 -2.39
C GLY A 244 3.37 -2.17 -1.86
N LYS A 245 4.32 -2.70 -2.64
CA LYS A 245 5.20 -3.80 -2.21
C LYS A 245 6.35 -3.32 -1.32
N LEU A 246 6.94 -2.16 -1.61
CA LEU A 246 8.09 -1.63 -0.85
C LEU A 246 7.73 -1.34 0.62
N TYR A 247 6.54 -0.80 0.88
CA TYR A 247 6.07 -0.47 2.24
C TYR A 247 5.01 -1.44 2.77
N ASN A 248 4.89 -2.63 2.17
CA ASN A 248 3.97 -3.68 2.61
C ASN A 248 2.49 -3.20 2.76
N LEU A 249 2.05 -2.36 1.83
CA LEU A 249 0.66 -1.86 1.77
C LEU A 249 -0.26 -2.85 1.05
N LEU A 250 0.31 -3.70 0.19
CA LEU A 250 -0.40 -4.72 -0.59
C LEU A 250 0.17 -6.12 -0.32
N GLY A 251 -0.69 -7.02 0.16
CA GLY A 251 -0.37 -8.44 0.27
C GLY A 251 -0.45 -9.15 -1.08
N ASP A 252 -0.01 -10.42 -1.11
CA ASP A 252 0.00 -11.25 -2.33
C ASP A 252 -1.42 -11.62 -2.79
N LYS A 253 -2.36 -11.74 -1.85
CA LYS A 253 -3.77 -12.08 -2.16
C LYS A 253 -4.46 -10.97 -2.93
N GLU A 254 -4.13 -9.72 -2.65
CA GLU A 254 -4.77 -8.57 -3.27
C GLU A 254 -4.24 -8.29 -4.68
N VAL A 255 -2.98 -8.66 -4.94
CA VAL A 255 -2.36 -8.51 -6.27
C VAL A 255 -2.56 -9.73 -7.18
N GLU A 256 -3.04 -10.85 -6.64
CA GLU A 256 -3.30 -12.11 -7.36
C GLU A 256 -3.96 -11.92 -8.75
N PRO A 257 -5.02 -11.10 -8.93
CA PRO A 257 -5.68 -10.93 -10.23
C PRO A 257 -4.79 -10.27 -11.31
N MET A 258 -3.69 -9.64 -10.89
CA MET A 258 -2.72 -8.94 -11.73
C MET A 258 -1.32 -9.55 -11.65
N GLN A 259 -1.15 -10.67 -10.93
CA GLN A 259 0.14 -11.31 -10.70
C GLN A 259 0.91 -11.61 -12.00
N PRO A 260 0.29 -12.08 -13.10
CA PRO A 260 1.03 -12.35 -14.34
C PRO A 260 1.70 -11.10 -14.94
N LEU A 261 1.11 -9.91 -14.79
CA LEU A 261 1.71 -8.65 -15.25
C LEU A 261 2.87 -8.22 -14.33
N ILE A 262 2.70 -8.44 -13.03
CA ILE A 262 3.71 -8.11 -12.02
C ILE A 262 4.94 -9.00 -12.20
N ASP A 263 4.75 -10.30 -12.40
CA ASP A 263 5.83 -11.27 -12.66
C ASP A 263 6.60 -10.91 -13.93
N LEU A 264 5.89 -10.49 -14.97
CA LEU A 264 6.49 -10.00 -16.21
C LEU A 264 7.39 -8.77 -15.95
N TRP A 265 6.93 -7.80 -15.18
CA TRP A 265 7.74 -6.63 -14.82
C TRP A 265 8.90 -6.93 -13.88
N LEU A 266 8.74 -7.90 -12.96
CA LEU A 266 9.83 -8.44 -12.14
C LEU A 266 10.91 -9.07 -13.00
N SER A 267 10.52 -9.88 -13.99
CA SER A 267 11.47 -10.52 -14.92
C SER A 267 12.28 -9.50 -15.74
N LYS A 268 11.72 -8.31 -15.97
CA LYS A 268 12.37 -7.19 -16.66
C LYS A 268 13.23 -6.31 -15.74
N GLY A 269 13.26 -6.58 -14.43
CA GLY A 269 13.97 -5.76 -13.46
C GLY A 269 13.36 -4.37 -13.25
N LEU A 270 12.06 -4.20 -13.53
CA LEU A 270 11.35 -2.93 -13.37
C LEU A 270 10.74 -2.75 -11.97
N LEU A 271 10.69 -3.84 -11.20
CA LEU A 271 10.18 -3.91 -9.82
C LEU A 271 11.31 -4.37 -8.89
N SER A 272 11.34 -3.84 -7.66
CA SER A 272 12.24 -4.34 -6.62
C SER A 272 11.90 -5.79 -6.27
N PRO A 273 12.87 -6.67 -6.02
CA PRO A 273 12.61 -7.87 -5.25
C PRO A 273 12.09 -7.45 -3.85
N PRO A 274 11.18 -8.23 -3.24
CA PRO A 274 10.70 -7.93 -1.89
C PRO A 274 11.89 -7.80 -0.94
N SER A 275 11.90 -6.74 -0.13
CA SER A 275 12.94 -6.51 0.89
C SER A 275 13.09 -7.76 1.77
N PRO A 276 14.29 -8.34 1.89
CA PRO A 276 14.56 -9.38 2.86
C PRO A 276 14.68 -8.73 4.25
N SER A 277 13.54 -8.50 4.91
CA SER A 277 13.51 -8.09 6.32
C SER A 277 12.41 -8.83 7.06
N GLN A 278 12.59 -10.16 7.15
CA GLN A 278 12.22 -10.99 8.31
C GLN A 278 12.87 -12.39 8.31
N GLN A 279 13.99 -12.60 7.60
CA GLN A 279 14.90 -13.70 7.92
C GLN A 279 15.98 -13.16 8.84
N GLN A 280 16.03 -13.76 10.03
CA GLN A 280 16.99 -13.56 11.10
C GLN A 280 18.37 -13.19 10.55
N GLN A 281 18.84 -11.99 10.87
CA GLN A 281 20.29 -11.78 10.96
C GLN A 281 20.81 -12.82 11.96
N PRO A 282 21.72 -13.73 11.58
CA PRO A 282 22.41 -14.54 12.57
C PRO A 282 23.14 -13.57 13.51
N PRO A 283 23.14 -13.82 14.84
CA PRO A 283 23.70 -12.90 15.80
C PRO A 283 25.17 -12.64 15.46
N GLN A 284 25.48 -11.37 15.14
CA GLN A 284 26.86 -10.90 15.08
C GLN A 284 27.46 -11.10 16.47
N GLN A 285 28.38 -12.06 16.56
CA GLN A 285 29.20 -12.25 17.74
C GLN A 285 29.96 -10.94 18.03
N PRO A 286 30.00 -10.46 19.28
CA PRO A 286 30.75 -9.26 19.59
C PRO A 286 32.24 -9.49 19.30
N LEU A 287 32.82 -8.54 18.58
CA LEU A 287 34.25 -8.45 18.32
C LEU A 287 35.02 -8.59 19.64
N LYS A 288 35.89 -9.60 19.72
CA LYS A 288 36.88 -9.70 20.79
C LYS A 288 37.85 -8.52 20.66
N GLU A 289 37.72 -7.59 21.58
CA GLU A 289 38.68 -6.52 21.82
C GLU A 289 39.99 -7.15 22.30
N ASN A 290 40.97 -7.28 21.39
CA ASN A 290 42.33 -7.67 21.73
C ASN A 290 42.99 -6.47 22.41
N VAL A 291 42.99 -6.46 23.74
CA VAL A 291 43.85 -5.60 24.56
C VAL A 291 45.24 -6.24 24.64
N PRO A 292 46.33 -5.61 24.15
CA PRO A 292 47.67 -5.98 24.59
C PRO A 292 47.95 -5.21 25.88
N MET A 293 47.84 -5.92 27.01
CA MET A 293 48.40 -5.47 28.28
C MET A 293 49.92 -5.40 28.17
N GLY A 294 50.47 -4.21 28.35
CA GLY A 294 51.90 -4.01 28.59
C GLY A 294 52.34 -4.64 29.91
N GLY A 295 53.54 -5.22 29.92
CA GLY A 295 54.13 -5.86 31.09
C GLY A 295 55.60 -6.21 30.91
N THR A 296 56.45 -5.19 31.10
CA THR A 296 57.71 -5.20 31.89
C THR A 296 58.87 -6.15 31.53
N GLN A 297 59.98 -5.50 31.16
CA GLN A 297 61.41 -5.82 31.36
C GLN A 297 61.80 -7.09 32.15
N GLN A 298 62.78 -7.82 31.60
CA GLN A 298 64.00 -8.20 32.32
C GLN A 298 65.14 -8.46 31.33
N GLY A 299 66.26 -7.76 31.49
CA GLY A 299 67.47 -7.95 30.71
C GLY A 299 68.39 -9.02 31.31
N VAL A 300 69.26 -9.59 30.48
CA VAL A 300 70.55 -10.14 30.92
C VAL A 300 71.57 -9.94 29.79
N MET A 301 72.72 -9.41 30.15
CA MET A 301 73.90 -9.17 29.32
C MET A 301 74.69 -10.47 29.04
N ALA A 302 75.66 -10.33 28.12
CA ALA A 302 76.95 -11.02 28.05
C ALA A 302 76.95 -12.39 27.36
N SER A 303 77.45 -12.45 26.13
CA SER A 303 78.88 -12.63 25.78
C SER A 303 79.02 -13.03 24.31
#